data_AF-A0AAN9RYP2-F1
#
_entry.id   AF-A0AAN9RYP2-F1
#
_cell.length_a   1.000
_cell.length_b   1.000
_cell.length_c   1.000
_cell.angle_alpha   90.00
_cell.angle_beta   90.00
_cell.angle_gamma   90.00
#
_symmetry.space_group_name_H-M   'P 1'
#
loop_
_entity.id
_entity.type
_entity.pdbx_description
1 polymer ?
#
loop_
_entity_poly.entity_id
_entity_poly.type
_entity_poly.pdbx_seq_one_letter_code
_entity_poly.pdbx_strand_id
1 'polypeptide(L)'
;MEHLQRCICNPGYEGNPYHPDGCTDIDECTIGNHTCISQNHCFNTKGSYTCFCPKGQSGNGTNEDRCYQQDIVIKLVIGVGTGIIVLFVATSSLYIIYQKRKLVKLREKYFKQNGGSILLQKLSEKSSHIIQIFTEEQLKKATNNFDESLIIGKGGFGTVFKGYLADNTVVAVKKSKIVDKNQKEQFANEVIILSQINHRNVVKLLGCCLETEVPLLVYEFVNNDTLFDYIHIERKVNDETWKKRVRIATEIAGALSYLHLQTSVPIIHRDVKTANILLDDTYTAKVSDFGASKLVPLDQIELATMVQGTFGYLDPEYMLTSQLTEKSDVYSFGVVLVELLTGEKPHSFGRPEEKRSLANHFLSSFKQDRLFDVLQVGIVNEENKKEIIEVAIIATKCLRLNGEERPSMKEVEMELDAIRKMEKHPWINKSQNLEETQYLLHDASPSRIYERGDSSSHQYTEYGYGYDSIKDRVLIALDNGR
;
A
#
# COMPACT_ATOMS: atom_id res chain seq x y z
N MET A 1 -66.19 -91.47 -9.70
CA MET A 1 -67.04 -90.93 -8.61
C MET A 1 -66.61 -89.50 -8.39
N GLU A 2 -67.44 -88.57 -8.85
CA GLU A 2 -67.16 -87.14 -8.94
C GLU A 2 -67.07 -86.50 -7.55
N HIS A 3 -66.12 -85.56 -7.40
CA HIS A 3 -66.01 -84.68 -6.25
C HIS A 3 -67.21 -83.73 -6.19
N LEU A 4 -68.11 -83.95 -5.22
CA LEU A 4 -69.20 -83.02 -4.93
C LEU A 4 -68.60 -81.73 -4.34
N GLN A 5 -68.44 -80.67 -5.14
CA GLN A 5 -68.08 -79.34 -4.63
C GLN A 5 -69.26 -78.78 -3.83
N ARG A 6 -69.09 -78.60 -2.51
CA ARG A 6 -70.03 -77.84 -1.67
C ARG A 6 -69.71 -76.35 -1.80
N CYS A 7 -70.69 -75.57 -2.23
CA CYS A 7 -70.64 -74.12 -2.08
C CYS A 7 -70.73 -73.75 -0.60
N ILE A 8 -69.94 -72.74 -0.19
CA ILE A 8 -69.98 -72.09 1.12
C ILE A 8 -70.09 -70.58 0.88
N CYS A 9 -70.73 -69.85 1.80
CA CYS A 9 -70.73 -68.38 1.75
C CYS A 9 -69.29 -67.85 1.87
N ASN A 10 -69.02 -66.68 1.30
CA ASN A 10 -67.73 -66.02 1.43
C ASN A 10 -67.44 -65.73 2.93
N PRO A 11 -66.16 -65.65 3.34
CA PRO A 11 -65.80 -65.21 4.68
C PRO A 11 -66.51 -63.88 5.05
N GLY A 12 -67.06 -63.80 6.26
CA GLY A 12 -67.88 -62.67 6.73
C GLY A 12 -69.37 -62.76 6.38
N TYR A 13 -69.84 -63.86 5.77
CA TYR A 13 -71.25 -64.09 5.44
C TYR A 13 -71.72 -65.45 5.98
N GLU A 14 -72.96 -65.51 6.46
CA GLU A 14 -73.62 -66.72 6.93
C GLU A 14 -74.88 -67.04 6.13
N GLY A 15 -75.36 -68.29 6.22
CA GLY A 15 -76.59 -68.73 5.55
C GLY A 15 -76.37 -69.79 4.46
N ASN A 16 -77.30 -69.87 3.51
CA ASN A 16 -77.35 -70.95 2.52
C ASN A 16 -76.89 -70.47 1.13
N PRO A 17 -75.72 -70.90 0.63
CA PRO A 17 -75.15 -70.44 -0.63
C PRO A 17 -75.88 -70.93 -1.89
N TYR A 18 -76.89 -71.80 -1.77
CA TYR A 18 -77.68 -72.30 -2.90
C TYR A 18 -78.98 -71.50 -3.15
N HIS A 19 -79.24 -70.44 -2.37
CA HIS A 19 -80.40 -69.55 -2.54
C HIS A 19 -79.95 -68.15 -3.01
N PRO A 20 -80.68 -67.45 -3.91
CA PRO A 20 -80.26 -66.17 -4.49
C PRO A 20 -79.86 -65.08 -3.47
N ASP A 21 -80.57 -64.98 -2.35
CA ASP A 21 -80.27 -64.09 -1.21
C ASP A 21 -79.84 -64.88 0.04
N GLY A 22 -79.29 -66.07 -0.16
CA GLY A 22 -79.10 -67.01 0.95
C GLY A 22 -77.89 -66.74 1.83
N CYS A 23 -76.89 -66.00 1.36
CA CYS A 23 -75.75 -65.55 2.18
C CYS A 23 -75.98 -64.12 2.65
N THR A 24 -76.14 -63.94 3.96
CA THR A 24 -76.31 -62.65 4.61
C THR A 24 -75.02 -62.25 5.32
N ASP A 25 -74.75 -60.95 5.34
CA ASP A 25 -73.61 -60.36 6.04
C ASP A 25 -73.67 -60.68 7.54
N ILE A 26 -72.54 -61.11 8.11
CA ILE A 26 -72.44 -61.31 9.56
C ILE A 26 -72.18 -59.95 10.17
N ASP A 27 -73.07 -59.49 11.05
CA ASP A 27 -72.79 -58.28 11.84
C ASP A 27 -71.88 -58.65 13.01
N GLU A 28 -70.57 -58.62 12.78
CA GLU A 28 -69.58 -59.02 13.78
C GLU A 28 -69.63 -58.11 15.03
N CYS A 29 -70.07 -56.86 14.86
CA CYS A 29 -70.24 -55.89 15.93
C CYS A 29 -71.37 -56.26 16.89
N THR A 30 -72.51 -56.77 16.39
CA THR A 30 -73.63 -57.19 17.25
C THR A 30 -73.40 -58.52 17.94
N ILE A 31 -72.73 -59.46 17.27
CA ILE A 31 -72.45 -60.81 17.78
C ILE A 31 -71.25 -60.80 18.75
N GLY A 32 -70.44 -59.73 18.74
CA GLY A 32 -69.26 -59.58 19.60
C GLY A 32 -68.05 -60.37 19.10
N ASN A 33 -68.06 -60.82 17.84
CA ASN A 33 -66.98 -61.57 17.22
C ASN A 33 -66.00 -60.63 16.50
N HIS A 34 -65.41 -59.68 17.25
CA HIS A 34 -64.50 -58.68 16.71
C HIS A 34 -63.32 -58.41 17.66
N THR A 35 -62.24 -57.88 17.11
CA THR A 35 -61.04 -57.49 17.88
C THR A 35 -61.04 -56.04 18.36
N CYS A 36 -62.14 -55.29 18.17
CA CYS A 36 -62.25 -53.91 18.64
C CYS A 36 -62.27 -53.79 20.16
N ILE A 37 -61.75 -52.66 20.69
CA ILE A 37 -61.64 -52.36 22.13
C ILE A 37 -63.00 -52.43 22.86
N SER A 38 -64.07 -52.03 22.19
CA SER A 38 -65.43 -52.25 22.68
C SER A 38 -66.44 -52.28 21.54
N GLN A 39 -67.62 -52.84 21.83
CA GLN A 39 -68.72 -52.98 20.88
C GLN A 39 -69.20 -51.63 20.31
N ASN A 40 -69.12 -50.56 21.11
CA ASN A 40 -69.48 -49.19 20.72
C ASN A 40 -68.47 -48.53 19.75
N HIS A 41 -67.32 -49.16 19.55
CA HIS A 41 -66.22 -48.68 18.69
C HIS A 41 -65.96 -49.63 17.52
N CYS A 42 -66.96 -50.44 17.19
CA CYS A 42 -67.00 -51.35 16.05
C CYS A 42 -68.01 -50.81 15.04
N PHE A 43 -67.61 -50.74 13.78
CA PHE A 43 -68.48 -50.38 12.67
C PHE A 43 -68.50 -51.54 11.67
N ASN A 44 -69.67 -52.18 11.54
CA ASN A 44 -69.86 -53.31 10.64
C ASN A 44 -69.78 -52.85 9.18
N THR A 45 -69.11 -53.61 8.35
CA THR A 45 -68.97 -53.39 6.91
C THR A 45 -69.35 -54.67 6.18
N LYS A 46 -69.65 -54.59 4.88
CA LYS A 46 -70.04 -55.81 4.14
C LYS A 46 -68.88 -56.81 4.06
N GLY A 47 -69.00 -57.93 4.76
CA GLY A 47 -68.07 -59.04 4.86
C GLY A 47 -66.94 -58.85 5.88
N SER A 48 -67.00 -57.82 6.74
CA SER A 48 -65.96 -57.55 7.76
C SER A 48 -66.40 -56.43 8.71
N TYR A 49 -65.55 -56.07 9.68
CA TYR A 49 -65.75 -54.91 10.55
C TYR A 49 -64.56 -53.96 10.53
N THR A 50 -64.79 -52.72 10.96
CA THR A 50 -63.74 -51.72 11.18
C THR A 50 -63.82 -51.17 12.59
N CYS A 51 -62.68 -51.11 13.27
CA CYS A 51 -62.59 -50.50 14.59
C CYS A 51 -62.22 -49.02 14.46
N PHE A 52 -62.71 -48.18 15.36
CA PHE A 52 -62.37 -46.76 15.37
C PHE A 52 -62.15 -46.23 16.79
N CYS A 53 -61.33 -45.19 16.91
CA CYS A 53 -61.07 -44.57 18.21
C CYS A 53 -62.09 -43.45 18.54
N PRO A 54 -62.36 -43.20 19.84
CA PRO A 54 -63.15 -42.06 20.26
C PRO A 54 -62.49 -40.73 19.87
N LYS A 55 -63.30 -39.67 19.74
CA LYS A 55 -62.82 -38.34 19.36
C LYS A 55 -61.68 -37.87 20.29
N GLY A 56 -60.52 -37.54 19.71
CA GLY A 56 -59.34 -37.05 20.44
C GLY A 56 -58.28 -38.12 20.76
N GLN A 57 -58.51 -39.38 20.40
CA GLN A 57 -57.53 -40.46 20.49
C GLN A 57 -57.02 -40.86 19.10
N SER A 58 -55.86 -41.49 19.04
CA SER A 58 -55.24 -42.01 17.81
C SER A 58 -54.86 -43.48 18.01
N GLY A 59 -54.82 -44.25 16.91
CA GLY A 59 -54.59 -45.70 16.91
C GLY A 59 -55.62 -46.43 16.04
N ASN A 60 -55.47 -47.75 15.91
CA ASN A 60 -56.35 -48.58 15.07
C ASN A 60 -57.59 -49.12 15.80
N GLY A 61 -57.75 -48.88 17.10
CA GLY A 61 -58.96 -49.23 17.86
C GLY A 61 -59.14 -50.73 18.11
N THR A 62 -58.08 -51.52 17.91
CA THR A 62 -58.08 -52.98 18.15
C THR A 62 -57.49 -53.32 19.51
N ASN A 63 -57.66 -54.56 19.96
CA ASN A 63 -57.09 -55.04 21.22
C ASN A 63 -55.55 -55.11 21.20
N GLU A 64 -54.95 -55.32 20.01
CA GLU A 64 -53.50 -55.32 19.80
C GLU A 64 -52.93 -53.90 19.68
N ASP A 65 -53.63 -53.01 18.97
CA ASP A 65 -53.25 -51.60 18.79
C ASP A 65 -54.34 -50.67 19.34
N ARG A 66 -54.26 -50.46 20.67
CA ARG A 66 -55.26 -49.73 21.44
C ARG A 66 -55.23 -48.24 21.15
N CYS A 67 -56.38 -47.58 21.33
CA CYS A 67 -56.46 -46.13 21.26
C CYS A 67 -55.64 -45.50 22.39
N TYR A 68 -54.75 -44.59 22.03
CA TYR A 68 -53.97 -43.78 22.98
C TYR A 68 -54.33 -42.31 22.82
N GLN A 69 -54.20 -41.58 23.91
CA GLN A 69 -54.45 -40.15 23.92
C GLN A 69 -53.29 -39.46 23.19
N GLN A 70 -53.61 -38.67 22.16
CA GLN A 70 -52.58 -37.97 21.40
C GLN A 70 -51.91 -36.96 22.34
N ASP A 71 -50.62 -37.15 22.61
CA ASP A 71 -49.94 -36.40 23.67
C ASP A 71 -49.77 -34.92 23.27
N ILE A 72 -50.64 -34.08 23.83
CA ILE A 72 -50.65 -32.63 23.63
C ILE A 72 -49.28 -32.03 23.98
N VAL A 73 -48.55 -32.67 24.91
CA VAL A 73 -47.22 -32.25 25.34
C VAL A 73 -46.23 -32.28 24.17
N ILE A 74 -46.26 -33.30 23.31
CA ILE A 74 -45.33 -33.41 22.17
C ILE A 74 -45.57 -32.28 21.16
N LYS A 75 -46.84 -31.98 20.84
CA LYS A 75 -47.18 -30.87 19.93
C LYS A 75 -46.76 -29.51 20.51
N LEU A 76 -46.92 -29.30 21.81
CA LEU A 76 -46.48 -28.09 22.50
C LEU A 76 -44.95 -27.97 22.52
N VAL A 77 -44.21 -29.06 22.77
CA VAL A 77 -42.75 -29.08 22.76
C VAL A 77 -42.21 -28.73 21.36
N ILE A 78 -42.79 -29.30 20.30
CA ILE A 78 -42.41 -28.96 18.92
C ILE A 78 -42.75 -27.50 18.61
N GLY A 79 -43.92 -27.00 19.02
CA GLY A 79 -44.32 -25.60 18.82
C GLY A 79 -43.41 -24.60 19.53
N VAL A 80 -43.06 -24.87 20.80
CA VAL A 80 -42.14 -24.04 21.58
C VAL A 80 -40.73 -24.11 21.01
N GLY A 81 -40.26 -25.31 20.66
CA GLY A 81 -38.94 -25.52 20.05
C GLY A 81 -38.78 -24.76 18.73
N THR A 82 -39.75 -24.89 17.83
CA THR A 82 -39.76 -24.15 16.55
C THR A 82 -39.85 -22.64 16.76
N GLY A 83 -40.67 -22.17 17.70
CA GLY A 83 -40.78 -20.76 18.07
C GLY A 83 -39.46 -20.17 18.58
N ILE A 84 -38.74 -20.90 19.44
CA ILE A 84 -37.42 -20.48 19.96
C ILE A 84 -36.39 -20.40 18.81
N ILE A 85 -36.37 -21.38 17.91
CA ILE A 85 -35.46 -21.39 16.76
C ILE A 85 -35.74 -20.18 15.85
N VAL A 86 -37.00 -19.92 15.53
CA VAL A 86 -37.39 -18.76 14.70
C VAL A 86 -36.98 -17.44 15.37
N LEU A 87 -37.19 -17.32 16.68
CA LEU A 87 -36.79 -16.13 17.44
C LEU A 87 -35.27 -15.95 17.48
N PHE A 88 -34.51 -17.04 17.62
CA PHE A 88 -33.05 -17.00 17.57
C PHE A 88 -32.52 -16.60 16.18
N VAL A 89 -33.09 -17.17 15.11
CA VAL A 89 -32.73 -16.81 13.72
C VAL A 89 -33.08 -15.35 13.42
N ALA A 90 -34.25 -14.87 13.86
CA ALA A 90 -34.68 -13.49 13.67
C ALA A 90 -33.75 -12.50 14.41
N THR A 91 -33.45 -12.77 15.68
CA THR A 91 -32.55 -11.91 16.48
C THR A 91 -31.11 -11.91 15.94
N SER A 92 -30.58 -13.06 15.53
CA SER A 92 -29.27 -13.18 14.86
C SER A 92 -29.24 -12.41 13.54
N SER A 93 -30.29 -12.53 12.72
CA SER A 93 -30.41 -11.79 11.44
C SER A 93 -30.44 -10.27 11.66
N LEU A 94 -31.23 -9.80 12.64
CA LEU A 94 -31.28 -8.40 13.02
C LEU A 94 -29.92 -7.89 13.53
N TYR A 95 -29.22 -8.70 14.32
CA TYR A 95 -27.87 -8.38 14.79
C TYR A 95 -26.87 -8.25 13.64
N ILE A 96 -26.89 -9.17 12.67
CA ILE A 96 -26.04 -9.10 11.47
C ILE A 96 -26.36 -7.84 10.65
N ILE A 97 -27.64 -7.52 10.45
CA ILE A 97 -28.06 -6.29 9.74
C ILE A 97 -27.57 -5.04 10.49
N TYR A 98 -27.71 -5.01 11.82
CA TYR A 98 -27.21 -3.93 12.66
C TYR A 98 -25.69 -3.76 12.50
N GLN A 99 -24.92 -4.85 12.58
CA GLN A 99 -23.47 -4.80 12.41
C GLN A 99 -23.06 -4.34 11.01
N LYS A 100 -23.74 -4.82 9.95
CA LYS A 100 -23.51 -4.34 8.58
C LYS A 100 -23.78 -2.84 8.44
N ARG A 101 -24.90 -2.34 8.98
CA ARG A 101 -25.23 -0.90 8.97
C ARG A 101 -24.20 -0.06 9.74
N LYS A 102 -23.73 -0.56 10.90
CA LYS A 102 -22.69 0.09 11.69
C LYS A 102 -21.38 0.22 10.90
N LEU A 103 -20.97 -0.85 10.21
CA LEU A 103 -19.76 -0.85 9.37
C LEU A 103 -19.87 0.13 8.20
N VAL A 104 -21.00 0.17 7.49
CA VAL A 104 -21.23 1.11 6.38
C VAL A 104 -21.13 2.56 6.86
N LYS A 105 -21.76 2.90 8.01
CA LYS A 105 -21.66 4.25 8.60
C LYS A 105 -20.23 4.60 8.99
N LEU A 106 -19.46 3.64 9.48
CA LEU A 106 -18.06 3.85 9.84
C LEU A 106 -17.19 4.10 8.60
N ARG A 107 -17.39 3.32 7.53
CA ARG A 107 -16.73 3.52 6.24
C ARG A 107 -17.04 4.89 5.64
N GLU A 108 -18.29 5.31 5.67
CA GLU A 108 -18.70 6.66 5.20
C GLU A 108 -18.06 7.77 6.05
N LYS A 109 -17.97 7.56 7.37
CA LYS A 109 -17.26 8.49 8.27
C LYS A 109 -15.79 8.62 7.87
N TYR A 110 -15.08 7.51 7.66
CA TYR A 110 -13.68 7.54 7.22
C TYR A 110 -13.53 8.18 5.84
N PHE A 111 -14.39 7.84 4.89
CA PHE A 111 -14.39 8.44 3.56
C PHE A 111 -14.46 9.98 3.63
N LYS A 112 -15.36 10.52 4.45
CA LYS A 112 -15.48 11.97 4.68
C LYS A 112 -14.25 12.55 5.39
N GLN A 113 -13.78 11.89 6.45
CA GLN A 113 -12.62 12.33 7.24
C GLN A 113 -11.31 12.35 6.44
N ASN A 114 -11.16 11.42 5.50
CA ASN A 114 -9.99 11.27 4.64
C ASN A 114 -10.08 12.13 3.36
N GLY A 115 -11.01 13.09 3.33
CA GLY A 115 -11.11 14.06 2.24
C GLY A 115 -11.79 13.54 0.98
N GLY A 116 -12.53 12.43 1.04
CA GLY A 116 -13.19 11.83 -0.12
C GLY A 116 -14.14 12.77 -0.86
N SER A 117 -14.86 13.65 -0.14
CA SER A 117 -15.70 14.67 -0.77
C SER A 117 -14.89 15.68 -1.60
N ILE A 118 -13.75 16.12 -1.08
CA ILE A 118 -12.86 17.08 -1.76
C ILE A 118 -12.21 16.41 -2.98
N LEU A 119 -11.77 15.16 -2.82
CA LEU A 119 -11.18 14.40 -3.92
C LEU A 119 -12.20 14.19 -5.05
N LEU A 120 -13.43 13.79 -4.74
CA LEU A 120 -14.50 13.61 -5.73
C LEU A 120 -14.81 14.92 -6.49
N GLN A 121 -14.86 16.05 -5.79
CA GLN A 121 -15.04 17.36 -6.43
C GLN A 121 -13.88 17.70 -7.37
N LYS A 122 -12.63 17.51 -6.93
CA LYS A 122 -11.45 17.77 -7.77
C LYS A 122 -11.40 16.86 -9.00
N LEU A 123 -11.82 15.60 -8.86
CA LEU A 123 -11.88 14.64 -9.96
C LEU A 123 -12.97 15.01 -10.99
N SER A 124 -14.05 15.69 -10.59
CA SER A 124 -15.04 16.19 -11.55
C SER A 124 -14.58 17.43 -12.32
N GLU A 125 -13.64 18.20 -11.76
CA GLU A 125 -13.15 19.47 -12.32
C GLU A 125 -11.92 19.30 -13.24
N LYS A 126 -11.09 18.26 -13.05
CA LYS A 126 -9.88 18.01 -13.85
C LYS A 126 -9.92 16.65 -14.56
N SER A 127 -9.83 16.64 -15.90
CA SER A 127 -9.96 15.44 -16.75
C SER A 127 -8.65 14.67 -17.00
N SER A 128 -7.52 15.13 -16.48
CA SER A 128 -6.23 14.46 -16.69
C SER A 128 -6.01 13.40 -15.60
N HIS A 129 -6.23 12.13 -15.96
CA HIS A 129 -5.99 10.91 -15.18
C HIS A 129 -6.96 10.68 -14.01
N ILE A 130 -8.00 9.88 -14.29
CA ILE A 130 -8.99 9.48 -13.30
C ILE A 130 -8.35 8.52 -12.29
N ILE A 131 -8.08 9.01 -11.08
CA ILE A 131 -7.72 8.20 -9.92
C ILE A 131 -8.93 7.34 -9.54
N GLN A 132 -8.74 6.03 -9.48
CA GLN A 132 -9.81 5.11 -9.08
C GLN A 132 -9.96 5.09 -7.55
N ILE A 133 -11.21 5.21 -7.08
CA ILE A 133 -11.53 4.98 -5.67
C ILE A 133 -11.84 3.50 -5.48
N PHE A 134 -10.98 2.81 -4.73
CA PHE A 134 -11.14 1.41 -4.36
C PHE A 134 -11.86 1.26 -3.02
N THR A 135 -12.60 0.16 -2.88
CA THR A 135 -13.13 -0.29 -1.58
C THR A 135 -12.08 -1.09 -0.82
N GLU A 136 -12.18 -1.10 0.51
CA GLU A 136 -11.35 -1.92 1.39
C GLU A 136 -11.48 -3.41 1.03
N GLU A 137 -12.69 -3.84 0.67
CA GLU A 137 -12.96 -5.23 0.29
C GLU A 137 -12.22 -5.64 -0.99
N GLN A 138 -12.18 -4.77 -2.00
CA GLN A 138 -11.40 -5.01 -3.22
C GLN A 138 -9.91 -5.16 -2.90
N LEU A 139 -9.36 -4.27 -2.07
CA LEU A 139 -7.93 -4.31 -1.73
C LEU A 139 -7.58 -5.49 -0.82
N LYS A 140 -8.48 -5.88 0.10
CA LYS A 140 -8.32 -7.12 0.88
C LYS A 140 -8.31 -8.34 -0.02
N LYS A 141 -9.22 -8.43 -0.99
CA LYS A 141 -9.23 -9.54 -1.95
C LYS A 141 -7.94 -9.56 -2.77
N ALA A 142 -7.49 -8.39 -3.25
CA ALA A 142 -6.30 -8.28 -4.08
C ALA A 142 -5.01 -8.66 -3.34
N THR A 143 -4.94 -8.42 -2.03
CA THR A 143 -3.74 -8.63 -1.20
C THR A 143 -3.83 -9.86 -0.28
N ASN A 144 -4.78 -10.76 -0.53
CA ASN A 144 -5.07 -11.91 0.36
C ASN A 144 -5.19 -11.51 1.85
N ASN A 145 -6.01 -10.49 2.11
CA ASN A 145 -6.19 -9.86 3.42
C ASN A 145 -4.89 -9.27 4.01
N PHE A 146 -4.09 -8.59 3.18
CA PHE A 146 -2.79 -8.04 3.54
C PHE A 146 -1.82 -9.08 4.09
N ASP A 147 -1.73 -10.22 3.38
CA ASP A 147 -0.84 -11.33 3.74
C ASP A 147 0.63 -10.87 3.82
N GLU A 148 1.34 -11.30 4.86
CA GLU A 148 2.74 -10.89 5.07
C GLU A 148 3.69 -11.42 3.99
N SER A 149 3.35 -12.54 3.34
CA SER A 149 4.13 -13.10 2.23
C SER A 149 4.09 -12.24 0.96
N LEU A 150 3.10 -11.34 0.84
CA LEU A 150 2.96 -10.42 -0.29
C LEU A 150 3.62 -9.07 -0.03
N ILE A 151 4.36 -8.92 1.07
CA ILE A 151 5.06 -7.68 1.38
C ILE A 151 6.26 -7.53 0.45
N ILE A 152 6.29 -6.41 -0.29
CA ILE A 152 7.39 -6.03 -1.18
C ILE A 152 8.22 -4.86 -0.63
N GLY A 153 7.75 -4.19 0.42
CA GLY A 153 8.50 -3.12 1.07
C GLY A 153 7.97 -2.78 2.46
N LYS A 154 8.88 -2.49 3.39
CA LYS A 154 8.56 -1.97 4.74
C LYS A 154 9.44 -0.74 5.00
N GLY A 155 8.81 0.40 5.28
CA GLY A 155 9.52 1.66 5.53
C GLY A 155 8.91 2.47 6.68
N GLY A 156 9.40 3.70 6.81
CA GLY A 156 8.87 4.70 7.76
C GLY A 156 7.45 5.16 7.39
N PHE A 157 7.13 5.16 6.10
CA PHE A 157 5.83 5.63 5.58
C PHE A 157 4.77 4.53 5.49
N GLY A 158 5.09 3.27 5.78
CA GLY A 158 4.13 2.17 5.69
C GLY A 158 4.71 0.83 5.31
N THR A 159 3.79 -0.08 4.96
CA THR A 159 4.07 -1.38 4.35
C THR A 159 3.44 -1.41 2.97
N VAL A 160 4.18 -1.89 1.98
CA VAL A 160 3.72 -2.04 0.60
C VAL A 160 3.50 -3.52 0.31
N PHE A 161 2.31 -3.86 -0.19
CA PHE A 161 1.90 -5.20 -0.54
C PHE A 161 1.75 -5.33 -2.05
N LYS A 162 2.21 -6.43 -2.63
CA LYS A 162 1.83 -6.84 -3.98
C LYS A 162 0.37 -7.30 -3.96
N GLY A 163 -0.42 -6.87 -4.94
CA GLY A 163 -1.81 -7.25 -5.08
C GLY A 163 -2.19 -7.60 -6.51
N TYR A 164 -3.25 -8.38 -6.66
CA TYR A 164 -3.84 -8.76 -7.94
C TYR A 164 -5.30 -8.29 -7.98
N LEU A 165 -5.59 -7.29 -8.79
CA LEU A 165 -6.96 -6.80 -8.98
C LEU A 165 -7.84 -7.84 -9.70
N ALA A 166 -9.16 -7.61 -9.74
CA ALA A 166 -10.11 -8.57 -10.30
C ALA A 166 -9.94 -8.82 -11.81
N ASP A 167 -9.32 -7.87 -12.51
CA ASP A 167 -8.92 -7.94 -13.92
C ASP A 167 -7.52 -8.54 -14.12
N ASN A 168 -6.91 -9.08 -13.06
CA ASN A 168 -5.53 -9.56 -12.99
C ASN A 168 -4.45 -8.48 -13.13
N THR A 169 -4.81 -7.20 -13.07
CA THR A 169 -3.81 -6.12 -13.00
C THR A 169 -3.01 -6.24 -11.71
N VAL A 170 -1.68 -6.33 -11.83
CA VAL A 170 -0.76 -6.38 -10.68
C VAL A 170 -0.54 -4.96 -10.16
N VAL A 171 -0.70 -4.77 -8.86
CA VAL A 171 -0.61 -3.46 -8.20
C VAL A 171 0.27 -3.50 -6.96
N ALA A 172 0.79 -2.33 -6.58
CA ALA A 172 1.42 -2.12 -5.28
C ALA A 172 0.47 -1.34 -4.37
N VAL A 173 0.08 -1.95 -3.24
CA VAL A 173 -0.84 -1.35 -2.26
C VAL A 173 -0.03 -0.88 -1.05
N LYS A 174 0.12 0.44 -0.91
CA LYS A 174 0.80 1.06 0.24
C LYS A 174 -0.21 1.29 1.36
N LYS A 175 0.08 0.71 2.52
CA LYS A 175 -0.67 0.83 3.77
C LYS A 175 0.18 1.57 4.80
N SER A 176 -0.17 2.80 5.13
CA SER A 176 0.59 3.62 6.08
C SER A 176 0.45 3.09 7.52
N LYS A 177 1.50 3.27 8.34
CA LYS A 177 1.55 2.81 9.74
C LYS A 177 0.97 3.85 10.68
N ILE A 178 -0.32 3.72 11.01
CA ILE A 178 -1.06 4.36 12.12
C ILE A 178 -1.04 5.92 12.16
N VAL A 179 -2.15 6.43 12.67
CA VAL A 179 -2.70 7.78 12.57
C VAL A 179 -1.93 8.83 13.39
N ASP A 180 -0.99 9.55 12.75
CA ASP A 180 -0.68 10.93 13.15
C ASP A 180 -1.25 11.90 12.11
N LYS A 181 -1.56 13.15 12.51
CA LYS A 181 -2.04 14.21 11.61
C LYS A 181 -1.08 14.39 10.43
N ASN A 182 0.24 14.32 10.67
CA ASN A 182 1.26 14.41 9.63
C ASN A 182 1.07 13.35 8.53
N GLN A 183 0.71 12.10 8.87
CA GLN A 183 0.51 11.07 7.85
C GLN A 183 -0.74 11.29 7.00
N LYS A 184 -1.80 11.89 7.57
CA LYS A 184 -3.00 12.27 6.78
C LYS A 184 -2.68 13.36 5.77
N GLU A 185 -1.85 14.33 6.17
CA GLU A 185 -1.36 15.38 5.27
C GLU A 185 -0.46 14.80 4.17
N GLN A 186 0.45 13.88 4.50
CA GLN A 186 1.29 13.18 3.52
C GLN A 186 0.44 12.42 2.49
N PHE A 187 -0.60 11.70 2.93
CA PHE A 187 -1.52 11.03 2.02
C PHE A 187 -2.23 12.03 1.08
N ALA A 188 -2.84 13.08 1.64
CA ALA A 188 -3.56 14.06 0.83
C ALA A 188 -2.62 14.76 -0.16
N ASN A 189 -1.40 15.11 0.27
CA ASN A 189 -0.37 15.68 -0.59
C ASN A 189 0.03 14.70 -1.70
N GLU A 190 0.28 13.43 -1.37
CA GLU A 190 0.70 12.41 -2.34
C GLU A 190 -0.38 12.19 -3.41
N VAL A 191 -1.67 12.12 -3.03
CA VAL A 191 -2.77 12.04 -4.01
C VAL A 191 -2.85 13.28 -4.90
N ILE A 192 -2.77 14.48 -4.32
CA ILE A 192 -2.84 15.74 -5.08
C ILE A 192 -1.65 15.84 -6.05
N ILE A 193 -0.44 15.57 -5.57
CA ILE A 193 0.81 15.67 -6.34
C ILE A 193 0.83 14.64 -7.47
N LEU A 194 0.54 13.38 -7.18
CA LEU A 194 0.57 12.32 -8.20
C LEU A 194 -0.58 12.41 -9.20
N SER A 195 -1.72 13.02 -8.84
CA SER A 195 -2.85 13.24 -9.77
C SER A 195 -2.51 14.15 -10.95
N GLN A 196 -1.48 14.99 -10.80
CA GLN A 196 -1.08 16.01 -11.78
C GLN A 196 0.25 15.66 -12.47
N ILE A 197 0.86 14.52 -12.13
CA ILE A 197 2.09 14.04 -12.75
C ILE A 197 1.75 12.99 -13.82
N ASN A 198 2.28 13.19 -15.03
CA ASN A 198 2.21 12.20 -16.09
C ASN A 198 3.58 12.08 -16.77
N HIS A 199 4.45 11.24 -16.19
CA HIS A 199 5.82 11.05 -16.68
C HIS A 199 6.22 9.58 -16.64
N ARG A 200 6.93 9.09 -17.69
CA ARG A 200 7.29 7.67 -17.83
C ARG A 200 8.24 7.16 -16.73
N ASN A 201 9.08 8.06 -16.20
CA ASN A 201 10.06 7.78 -15.14
C ASN A 201 9.55 8.20 -13.75
N VAL A 202 8.24 8.30 -13.56
CA VAL A 202 7.60 8.47 -12.25
C VAL A 202 6.60 7.35 -12.05
N VAL A 203 6.54 6.76 -10.86
CA VAL A 203 5.58 5.70 -10.53
C VAL A 203 4.16 6.25 -10.57
N LYS A 204 3.31 5.61 -11.38
CA LYS A 204 1.91 6.02 -11.56
C LYS A 204 1.04 5.62 -10.38
N LEU A 205 0.33 6.60 -9.81
CA LEU A 205 -0.79 6.36 -8.92
C LEU A 205 -2.01 5.89 -9.73
N LEU A 206 -2.53 4.71 -9.41
CA LEU A 206 -3.73 4.15 -10.03
C LEU A 206 -5.00 4.53 -9.26
N GLY A 207 -4.89 4.61 -7.94
CA GLY A 207 -6.04 4.87 -7.10
C GLY A 207 -5.74 4.98 -5.61
N CYS A 208 -6.80 5.13 -4.84
CA CYS A 208 -6.74 5.13 -3.38
C CYS A 208 -7.99 4.49 -2.76
N CYS A 209 -7.89 4.08 -1.50
CA CYS A 209 -9.03 3.68 -0.68
C CYS A 209 -9.14 4.61 0.53
N LEU A 210 -10.30 5.24 0.69
CA LEU A 210 -10.55 6.27 1.70
C LEU A 210 -11.48 5.79 2.82
N GLU A 211 -12.11 4.62 2.68
CA GLU A 211 -13.09 4.09 3.65
C GLU A 211 -12.46 3.34 4.84
N THR A 212 -11.13 3.38 4.96
CA THR A 212 -10.34 2.81 6.04
C THR A 212 -9.89 3.89 7.03
N GLU A 213 -9.55 3.48 8.26
CA GLU A 213 -9.04 4.42 9.28
C GLU A 213 -7.81 5.20 8.81
N VAL A 214 -6.88 4.51 8.17
CA VAL A 214 -5.74 5.08 7.45
C VAL A 214 -5.95 4.81 5.96
N PRO A 215 -5.95 5.85 5.10
CA PRO A 215 -6.09 5.67 3.66
C PRO A 215 -5.04 4.75 3.06
N LEU A 216 -5.40 4.07 1.98
CA LEU A 216 -4.49 3.21 1.22
C LEU A 216 -4.23 3.83 -0.15
N LEU A 217 -3.01 3.69 -0.66
CA LEU A 217 -2.63 4.12 -2.00
C LEU A 217 -2.35 2.90 -2.88
N VAL A 218 -2.78 2.97 -4.13
CA VAL A 218 -2.64 1.89 -5.12
C VAL A 218 -1.84 2.42 -6.30
N TYR A 219 -0.66 1.84 -6.52
CA TYR A 219 0.25 2.22 -7.60
C TYR A 219 0.35 1.12 -8.64
N GLU A 220 0.88 1.48 -9.80
CA GLU A 220 1.41 0.47 -10.73
C GLU A 220 2.47 -0.37 -10.00
N PHE A 221 2.45 -1.68 -10.27
CA PHE A 221 3.53 -2.55 -9.80
C PHE A 221 4.71 -2.41 -10.74
N VAL A 222 5.86 -1.99 -10.21
CA VAL A 222 7.12 -1.94 -10.96
C VAL A 222 7.87 -3.24 -10.67
N ASN A 223 8.16 -3.99 -11.73
CA ASN A 223 8.80 -5.29 -11.63
C ASN A 223 10.31 -5.13 -11.42
N ASN A 224 10.89 -5.83 -10.43
CA ASN A 224 12.24 -5.69 -9.85
C ASN A 224 12.26 -4.83 -8.57
N ASP A 225 13.40 -4.88 -7.89
CA ASP A 225 13.63 -4.17 -6.63
C ASP A 225 14.07 -2.71 -6.88
N THR A 226 14.51 -2.05 -5.82
CA THR A 226 14.94 -0.65 -5.88
C THR A 226 16.32 -0.50 -6.52
N LEU A 227 16.68 0.71 -6.94
CA LEU A 227 18.04 1.03 -7.38
C LEU A 227 19.06 0.78 -6.27
N PHE A 228 18.66 0.91 -5.00
CA PHE A 228 19.51 0.56 -3.86
C PHE A 228 19.88 -0.93 -3.89
N ASP A 229 18.91 -1.80 -4.14
CA ASP A 229 19.14 -3.25 -4.19
C ASP A 229 20.03 -3.61 -5.40
N TYR A 230 19.78 -2.99 -6.55
CA TYR A 230 20.62 -3.15 -7.74
C TYR A 230 22.09 -2.75 -7.51
N ILE A 231 22.35 -1.64 -6.80
CA ILE A 231 23.73 -1.17 -6.58
C ILE A 231 24.44 -2.00 -5.50
N HIS A 232 23.75 -2.33 -4.40
CA HIS A 232 24.39 -2.83 -3.18
C HIS A 232 24.33 -4.36 -3.02
N ILE A 233 23.39 -5.03 -3.68
CA ILE A 233 23.16 -6.49 -3.56
C ILE A 233 23.64 -7.23 -4.80
N GLU A 234 23.34 -6.74 -6.00
CA GLU A 234 23.73 -7.35 -7.27
C GLU A 234 25.18 -7.00 -7.67
N ARG A 235 26.17 -7.68 -7.10
CA ARG A 235 27.60 -7.37 -7.28
C ARG A 235 28.23 -7.74 -8.63
N LYS A 236 27.44 -7.95 -9.70
CA LYS A 236 28.01 -8.26 -11.03
C LYS A 236 28.27 -6.97 -11.79
N VAL A 237 29.56 -6.62 -11.96
CA VAL A 237 29.99 -5.46 -12.75
C VAL A 237 30.57 -5.94 -14.09
N ASN A 238 30.04 -5.42 -15.18
CA ASN A 238 30.56 -5.55 -16.55
C ASN A 238 30.33 -4.23 -17.32
N ASP A 239 30.83 -4.09 -18.55
CA ASP A 239 30.69 -2.84 -19.33
C ASP A 239 29.24 -2.43 -19.58
N GLU A 240 28.33 -3.41 -19.75
CA GLU A 240 26.89 -3.12 -19.82
C GLU A 240 26.34 -2.46 -18.56
N THR A 241 26.99 -2.69 -17.40
CA THR A 241 26.60 -2.14 -16.11
C THR A 241 26.79 -0.63 -16.08
N TRP A 242 27.90 -0.10 -16.61
CA TRP A 242 28.15 1.35 -16.63
C TRP A 242 27.13 2.09 -17.51
N LYS A 243 26.91 1.62 -18.74
CA LYS A 243 25.94 2.24 -19.66
C LYS A 243 24.52 2.25 -19.06
N LYS A 244 24.13 1.16 -18.38
CA LYS A 244 22.86 1.09 -17.65
C LYS A 244 22.80 2.13 -16.53
N ARG A 245 23.87 2.31 -15.75
CA ARG A 245 23.93 3.32 -14.67
C ARG A 245 23.80 4.75 -15.19
N VAL A 246 24.51 5.11 -16.27
CA VAL A 246 24.38 6.43 -16.90
C VAL A 246 22.95 6.63 -17.42
N ARG A 247 22.36 5.62 -18.09
CA ARG A 247 20.96 5.69 -18.55
C ARG A 247 19.99 5.93 -17.39
N ILE A 248 20.11 5.16 -16.31
CA ILE A 248 19.30 5.30 -15.09
C ILE A 248 19.45 6.72 -14.52
N ALA A 249 20.68 7.23 -14.40
CA ALA A 249 20.93 8.59 -13.93
C ALA A 249 20.25 9.64 -14.81
N THR A 250 20.34 9.52 -16.15
CA THR A 250 19.66 10.42 -17.08
C THR A 250 18.14 10.36 -16.92
N GLU A 251 17.56 9.16 -16.76
CA GLU A 251 16.12 8.97 -16.58
C GLU A 251 15.59 9.60 -15.28
N ILE A 252 16.34 9.45 -14.17
CA ILE A 252 16.02 10.10 -12.90
C ILE A 252 16.14 11.62 -13.03
N ALA A 253 17.22 12.12 -13.65
CA ALA A 253 17.41 13.55 -13.85
C ALA A 253 16.28 14.18 -14.69
N GLY A 254 15.85 13.49 -15.76
CA GLY A 254 14.70 13.90 -16.56
C GLY A 254 13.40 13.92 -15.77
N ALA A 255 13.16 12.92 -14.91
CA ALA A 255 12.00 12.91 -14.02
C ALA A 255 11.99 14.10 -13.05
N LEU A 256 13.11 14.39 -12.38
CA LEU A 256 13.22 15.52 -11.45
C LEU A 256 13.12 16.86 -12.19
N SER A 257 13.74 16.99 -13.36
CA SER A 257 13.60 18.18 -14.21
C SER A 257 12.13 18.43 -14.59
N TYR A 258 11.39 17.37 -14.94
CA TYR A 258 9.96 17.46 -15.21
C TYR A 258 9.18 17.99 -13.99
N LEU A 259 9.46 17.46 -12.79
CA LEU A 259 8.80 17.89 -11.55
C LEU A 259 9.09 19.35 -11.19
N HIS A 260 10.31 19.83 -11.45
CA HIS A 260 10.72 21.19 -11.10
C HIS A 260 10.21 22.24 -12.08
N LEU A 261 10.10 21.91 -13.38
CA LEU A 261 9.92 22.92 -14.44
C LEU A 261 8.69 22.73 -15.33
N GLN A 262 8.20 21.50 -15.50
CA GLN A 262 7.20 21.19 -16.54
C GLN A 262 5.81 20.87 -15.98
N THR A 263 5.67 20.79 -14.66
CA THR A 263 4.38 20.67 -13.99
C THR A 263 3.68 22.02 -13.89
N SER A 264 2.34 22.02 -13.78
CA SER A 264 1.57 23.26 -13.67
C SER A 264 1.90 24.09 -12.42
N VAL A 265 2.36 23.41 -11.37
CA VAL A 265 2.90 23.98 -10.14
C VAL A 265 4.18 23.20 -9.86
N PRO A 266 5.34 23.84 -9.68
CA PRO A 266 6.60 23.14 -9.40
C PRO A 266 6.49 22.22 -8.18
N ILE A 267 7.10 21.05 -8.27
CA ILE A 267 7.06 20.00 -7.24
C ILE A 267 8.48 19.68 -6.78
N ILE A 268 8.78 19.91 -5.51
CA ILE A 268 10.05 19.47 -4.90
C ILE A 268 9.81 18.11 -4.24
N HIS A 269 10.59 17.10 -4.62
CA HIS A 269 10.42 15.72 -4.18
C HIS A 269 10.80 15.53 -2.71
N ARG A 270 11.95 16.08 -2.28
CA ARG A 270 12.47 16.18 -0.91
C ARG A 270 12.99 14.89 -0.26
N ASP A 271 12.71 13.72 -0.86
CA ASP A 271 13.26 12.44 -0.41
C ASP A 271 13.85 11.61 -1.57
N VAL A 272 14.65 12.26 -2.41
CA VAL A 272 15.37 11.58 -3.52
C VAL A 272 16.47 10.70 -2.94
N LYS A 273 16.38 9.39 -3.18
CA LYS A 273 17.37 8.38 -2.73
C LYS A 273 17.23 7.11 -3.56
N THR A 274 18.27 6.29 -3.61
CA THR A 274 18.28 5.03 -4.37
C THR A 274 17.16 4.05 -3.95
N ALA A 275 16.74 4.06 -2.69
CA ALA A 275 15.61 3.26 -2.20
C ALA A 275 14.22 3.72 -2.68
N ASN A 276 14.12 4.97 -3.17
CA ASN A 276 12.88 5.53 -3.72
C ASN A 276 12.89 5.55 -5.27
N ILE A 277 13.92 4.99 -5.90
CA ILE A 277 13.98 4.77 -7.34
C ILE A 277 13.71 3.29 -7.61
N LEU A 278 12.59 2.98 -8.25
CA LEU A 278 12.28 1.62 -8.68
C LEU A 278 12.82 1.37 -10.08
N LEU A 279 13.13 0.13 -10.41
CA LEU A 279 13.57 -0.30 -11.73
C LEU A 279 12.52 -1.25 -12.29
N ASP A 280 12.11 -1.08 -13.55
CA ASP A 280 11.22 -2.05 -14.22
C ASP A 280 11.98 -3.23 -14.85
N ASP A 281 11.28 -4.13 -15.53
CA ASP A 281 11.84 -5.31 -16.23
C ASP A 281 12.98 -4.98 -17.19
N THR A 282 13.00 -3.75 -17.72
CA THR A 282 13.98 -3.27 -18.68
C THR A 282 15.09 -2.44 -18.02
N TYR A 283 15.10 -2.38 -16.69
CA TYR A 283 15.93 -1.48 -15.89
C TYR A 283 15.71 -0.01 -16.25
N THR A 284 14.47 0.37 -16.59
CA THR A 284 14.08 1.79 -16.69
C THR A 284 13.70 2.28 -15.30
N ALA A 285 14.25 3.44 -14.94
CA ALA A 285 14.08 4.03 -13.62
C ALA A 285 12.75 4.75 -13.46
N LYS A 286 12.11 4.58 -12.30
CA LYS A 286 10.88 5.29 -11.90
C LYS A 286 11.03 5.86 -10.50
N VAL A 287 10.92 7.18 -10.38
CA VAL A 287 10.89 7.90 -9.09
C VAL A 287 9.59 7.60 -8.36
N SER A 288 9.67 7.33 -7.06
CA SER A 288 8.55 6.94 -6.20
C SER A 288 8.60 7.65 -4.84
N ASP A 289 7.54 7.47 -4.04
CA ASP A 289 7.39 7.97 -2.66
C ASP A 289 7.32 9.50 -2.53
N PHE A 290 6.19 10.07 -2.97
CA PHE A 290 5.93 11.51 -2.97
C PHE A 290 5.32 12.01 -1.65
N GLY A 291 5.35 11.21 -0.58
CA GLY A 291 4.76 11.55 0.71
C GLY A 291 5.40 12.77 1.37
N ALA A 292 6.70 13.02 1.12
CA ALA A 292 7.43 14.17 1.65
C ALA A 292 7.38 15.42 0.75
N SER A 293 6.86 15.26 -0.48
CA SER A 293 6.96 16.27 -1.53
C SER A 293 6.10 17.50 -1.27
N LYS A 294 6.48 18.62 -1.89
CA LYS A 294 5.82 19.93 -1.72
C LYS A 294 5.55 20.59 -3.06
N LEU A 295 4.40 21.26 -3.14
CA LEU A 295 4.08 22.18 -4.22
C LEU A 295 4.65 23.56 -3.87
N VAL A 296 5.38 24.16 -4.81
CA VAL A 296 5.91 25.51 -4.67
C VAL A 296 4.92 26.49 -5.32
N PRO A 297 4.29 27.38 -4.56
CA PRO A 297 3.46 28.45 -5.11
C PRO A 297 4.25 29.29 -6.12
N LEU A 298 3.60 29.72 -7.21
CA LEU A 298 4.26 30.45 -8.31
C LEU A 298 4.88 31.79 -7.88
N ASP A 299 4.46 32.34 -6.75
CA ASP A 299 4.97 33.58 -6.15
C ASP A 299 6.18 33.37 -5.23
N GLN A 300 6.65 32.14 -5.05
CA GLN A 300 7.73 31.79 -4.14
C GLN A 300 8.82 30.97 -4.84
N ILE A 301 10.07 31.29 -4.56
CA ILE A 301 11.25 30.53 -5.02
C ILE A 301 11.72 29.57 -3.93
N GLU A 302 11.48 29.93 -2.67
CA GLU A 302 11.88 29.14 -1.49
C GLU A 302 10.68 28.89 -0.57
N LEU A 303 10.69 27.74 0.09
CA LEU A 303 9.66 27.36 1.07
C LEU A 303 10.28 27.20 2.46
N ALA A 304 9.89 28.08 3.39
CA ALA A 304 10.17 27.87 4.81
C ALA A 304 9.34 26.69 5.33
N THR A 305 9.99 25.57 5.67
CA THR A 305 9.28 24.36 6.13
C THR A 305 10.16 23.54 7.08
N MET A 306 9.54 22.78 8.00
CA MET A 306 10.28 21.88 8.90
C MET A 306 11.21 20.98 8.10
N VAL A 307 12.41 20.67 8.58
CA VAL A 307 13.34 19.80 7.86
C VAL A 307 12.82 18.36 7.80
N GLN A 308 12.77 17.77 6.60
CA GLN A 308 12.42 16.36 6.38
C GLN A 308 13.25 15.82 5.22
N GLY A 309 13.67 14.56 5.30
CA GLY A 309 14.42 13.85 4.27
C GLY A 309 15.18 12.68 4.88
N THR A 310 15.90 11.94 4.05
CA THR A 310 16.70 10.81 4.51
C THR A 310 18.14 11.23 4.83
N PHE A 311 18.61 10.84 6.01
CA PHE A 311 19.99 11.09 6.44
C PHE A 311 21.00 10.51 5.44
N GLY A 312 22.03 11.29 5.09
CA GLY A 312 23.01 10.96 4.05
C GLY A 312 22.67 11.54 2.67
N TYR A 313 21.41 11.82 2.38
CA TYR A 313 20.95 12.52 1.16
C TYR A 313 20.51 13.95 1.41
N LEU A 314 20.16 14.26 2.66
CA LEU A 314 19.61 15.55 3.06
C LEU A 314 20.57 16.70 2.73
N ASP A 315 20.06 17.69 2.01
CA ASP A 315 20.75 18.93 1.67
C ASP A 315 21.21 19.67 2.95
N PRO A 316 22.53 19.90 3.12
CA PRO A 316 23.07 20.56 4.30
C PRO A 316 22.62 22.03 4.43
N GLU A 317 22.38 22.73 3.31
CA GLU A 317 21.89 24.11 3.34
C GLU A 317 20.45 24.15 3.85
N TYR A 318 19.56 23.37 3.24
CA TYR A 318 18.18 23.22 3.72
C TYR A 318 18.10 22.79 5.19
N MET A 319 18.98 21.88 5.62
CA MET A 319 19.05 21.45 7.01
C MET A 319 19.36 22.60 7.98
N LEU A 320 20.19 23.57 7.54
CA LEU A 320 20.62 24.71 8.35
C LEU A 320 19.64 25.88 8.29
N THR A 321 19.13 26.20 7.09
CA THR A 321 18.29 27.38 6.85
C THR A 321 16.80 27.10 7.01
N SER A 322 16.39 25.82 6.94
CA SER A 322 14.99 25.40 6.79
C SER A 322 14.29 25.98 5.55
N GLN A 323 15.06 26.49 4.58
CA GLN A 323 14.58 26.96 3.27
C GLN A 323 14.71 25.83 2.26
N LEU A 324 13.57 25.34 1.78
CA LEU A 324 13.50 24.29 0.78
C LEU A 324 13.44 24.90 -0.61
N THR A 325 14.33 24.45 -1.49
CA THR A 325 14.37 24.82 -2.92
C THR A 325 14.49 23.57 -3.78
N GLU A 326 14.33 23.70 -5.10
CA GLU A 326 14.58 22.62 -6.05
C GLU A 326 16.04 22.15 -6.01
N LYS A 327 16.96 23.02 -5.56
CA LYS A 327 18.38 22.70 -5.36
C LYS A 327 18.61 21.66 -4.25
N SER A 328 17.65 21.48 -3.34
CA SER A 328 17.73 20.41 -2.34
C SER A 328 17.57 19.01 -2.95
N ASP A 329 16.73 18.88 -3.99
CA ASP A 329 16.65 17.64 -4.78
C ASP A 329 17.92 17.43 -5.61
N VAL A 330 18.54 18.51 -6.12
CA VAL A 330 19.81 18.44 -6.85
C VAL A 330 20.92 17.86 -5.97
N TYR A 331 21.05 18.32 -4.72
CA TYR A 331 22.03 17.77 -3.78
C TYR A 331 21.78 16.28 -3.53
N SER A 332 20.53 15.92 -3.25
CA SER A 332 20.12 14.54 -3.01
C SER A 332 20.42 13.64 -4.22
N PHE A 333 20.20 14.14 -5.45
CA PHE A 333 20.56 13.46 -6.69
C PHE A 333 22.09 13.36 -6.87
N GLY A 334 22.86 14.36 -6.46
CA GLY A 334 24.32 14.30 -6.39
C GLY A 334 24.80 13.11 -5.56
N VAL A 335 24.16 12.83 -4.42
CA VAL A 335 24.47 11.65 -3.59
C VAL A 335 24.14 10.36 -4.35
N VAL A 336 23.01 10.30 -5.07
CA VAL A 336 22.66 9.14 -5.93
C VAL A 336 23.71 8.90 -7.02
N LEU A 337 24.24 9.95 -7.66
CA LEU A 337 25.34 9.82 -8.62
C LEU A 337 26.60 9.24 -7.98
N VAL A 338 26.95 9.68 -6.76
CA VAL A 338 28.10 9.13 -6.04
C VAL A 338 27.87 7.67 -5.67
N GLU A 339 26.68 7.26 -5.25
CA GLU A 339 26.37 5.84 -5.04
C GLU A 339 26.53 5.03 -6.33
N LEU A 340 26.06 5.55 -7.47
CA LEU A 340 26.22 4.90 -8.78
C LEU A 340 27.68 4.77 -9.22
N LEU A 341 28.56 5.69 -8.82
CA LEU A 341 30.00 5.66 -9.12
C LEU A 341 30.77 4.70 -8.20
N THR A 342 30.44 4.70 -6.91
CA THR A 342 31.23 4.06 -5.85
C THR A 342 30.71 2.68 -5.46
N GLY A 343 29.42 2.42 -5.67
CA GLY A 343 28.75 1.22 -5.15
C GLY A 343 28.69 1.19 -3.62
N GLU A 344 28.87 2.34 -2.97
CA GLU A 344 28.94 2.47 -1.52
C GLU A 344 27.67 3.09 -0.94
N LYS A 345 27.30 2.72 0.29
CA LYS A 345 26.14 3.30 0.97
C LYS A 345 26.40 4.77 1.34
N PRO A 346 25.37 5.65 1.30
CA PRO A 346 25.50 7.09 1.50
C PRO A 346 25.98 7.46 2.91
N HIS A 347 25.64 6.62 3.89
CA HIS A 347 26.13 6.73 5.25
C HIS A 347 26.42 5.35 5.84
N SER A 348 27.53 5.23 6.58
CA SER A 348 27.87 4.00 7.30
C SER A 348 28.62 4.30 8.59
N PHE A 349 28.00 3.97 9.74
CA PHE A 349 28.62 4.13 11.07
C PHE A 349 29.87 3.28 11.28
N GLY A 350 30.02 2.20 10.51
CA GLY A 350 31.19 1.31 10.57
C GLY A 350 32.46 1.87 9.91
N ARG A 351 32.37 3.06 9.29
CA ARG A 351 33.52 3.73 8.66
C ARG A 351 34.20 4.72 9.62
N PRO A 352 35.50 5.02 9.42
CA PRO A 352 36.16 6.15 10.07
C PRO A 352 35.34 7.42 9.89
N GLU A 353 35.39 8.33 10.87
CA GLU A 353 34.54 9.51 10.91
C GLU A 353 34.63 10.36 9.63
N GLU A 354 35.83 10.45 9.06
CA GLU A 354 36.13 11.17 7.83
C GLU A 354 35.48 10.54 6.59
N LYS A 355 35.10 9.26 6.67
CA LYS A 355 34.49 8.46 5.59
C LYS A 355 33.02 8.10 5.85
N ARG A 356 32.43 8.60 6.93
CA ARG A 356 31.04 8.29 7.29
C ARG A 356 30.04 8.87 6.31
N SER A 357 30.25 10.11 5.86
CA SER A 357 29.47 10.74 4.79
C SER A 357 30.11 10.41 3.44
N LEU A 358 29.38 9.66 2.61
CA LEU A 358 29.84 9.29 1.28
C LEU A 358 30.11 10.54 0.41
N ALA A 359 29.21 11.53 0.46
CA ALA A 359 29.35 12.78 -0.25
C ALA A 359 30.66 13.50 0.13
N ASN A 360 30.94 13.65 1.43
CA ASN A 360 32.15 14.33 1.90
C ASN A 360 33.42 13.56 1.55
N HIS A 361 33.39 12.23 1.69
CA HIS A 361 34.52 11.36 1.33
C HIS A 361 34.83 11.44 -0.17
N PHE A 362 33.80 11.40 -1.01
CA PHE A 362 33.93 11.53 -2.46
C PHE A 362 34.48 12.90 -2.85
N LEU A 363 33.89 13.99 -2.34
CA LEU A 363 34.37 15.36 -2.61
C LEU A 363 35.83 15.56 -2.17
N SER A 364 36.22 15.04 -1.00
CA SER A 364 37.59 15.11 -0.51
C SER A 364 38.57 14.33 -1.42
N SER A 365 38.18 13.14 -1.85
CA SER A 365 38.99 12.31 -2.75
C SER A 365 39.11 12.93 -4.14
N PHE A 366 38.02 13.50 -4.66
CA PHE A 366 38.00 14.21 -5.94
C PHE A 366 38.94 15.43 -5.91
N LYS A 367 38.89 16.24 -4.85
CA LYS A 367 39.79 17.40 -4.66
C LYS A 367 41.28 17.03 -4.56
N GLN A 368 41.59 15.79 -4.23
CA GLN A 368 42.96 15.30 -4.08
C GLN A 368 43.42 14.51 -5.32
N ASP A 369 42.69 14.58 -6.43
CA ASP A 369 42.92 13.82 -7.65
C ASP A 369 42.91 12.29 -7.45
N ARG A 370 42.16 11.83 -6.44
CA ARG A 370 42.01 10.41 -6.06
C ARG A 370 40.63 9.86 -6.41
N LEU A 371 40.02 10.32 -7.51
CA LEU A 371 38.70 9.84 -7.96
C LEU A 371 38.70 8.32 -8.15
N PHE A 372 39.70 7.76 -8.82
CA PHE A 372 39.73 6.33 -9.15
C PHE A 372 39.86 5.42 -7.91
N ASP A 373 40.33 5.95 -6.78
CA ASP A 373 40.47 5.20 -5.52
C ASP A 373 39.12 4.94 -4.83
N VAL A 374 38.09 5.74 -5.14
CA VAL A 374 36.77 5.64 -4.52
C VAL A 374 35.72 4.96 -5.40
N LEU A 375 36.02 4.74 -6.68
CA LEU A 375 35.11 4.09 -7.61
C LEU A 375 34.94 2.60 -7.31
N GLN A 376 33.79 2.05 -7.71
CA GLN A 376 33.55 0.63 -7.57
C GLN A 376 34.57 -0.17 -8.39
N VAL A 377 35.18 -1.19 -7.78
CA VAL A 377 36.10 -2.09 -8.47
C VAL A 377 35.41 -2.72 -9.69
N GLY A 378 36.05 -2.61 -10.86
CA GLY A 378 35.56 -3.16 -12.12
C GLY A 378 34.60 -2.26 -12.90
N ILE A 379 34.27 -1.05 -12.42
CA ILE A 379 33.42 -0.10 -13.17
C ILE A 379 34.20 0.65 -14.26
N VAL A 380 35.50 0.84 -14.05
CA VAL A 380 36.37 1.62 -14.95
C VAL A 380 37.00 0.70 -15.98
N ASN A 381 36.92 1.11 -17.25
CA ASN A 381 37.70 0.58 -18.36
C ASN A 381 38.26 1.75 -19.19
N GLU A 382 39.10 1.48 -20.18
CA GLU A 382 39.72 2.55 -20.99
C GLU A 382 38.69 3.32 -21.86
N GLU A 383 37.56 2.70 -22.21
CA GLU A 383 36.53 3.31 -23.05
C GLU A 383 35.64 4.30 -22.28
N ASN A 384 35.31 3.97 -21.02
CA ASN A 384 34.36 4.73 -20.21
C ASN A 384 35.02 5.71 -19.24
N LYS A 385 36.36 5.70 -19.12
CA LYS A 385 37.11 6.54 -18.20
C LYS A 385 36.76 8.03 -18.29
N LYS A 386 36.61 8.53 -19.52
CA LYS A 386 36.23 9.93 -19.75
C LYS A 386 34.81 10.22 -19.27
N GLU A 387 33.86 9.34 -19.59
CA GLU A 387 32.46 9.48 -19.15
C GLU A 387 32.35 9.48 -17.62
N ILE A 388 33.11 8.60 -16.96
CA ILE A 388 33.16 8.53 -15.49
C ILE A 388 33.65 9.84 -14.89
N ILE A 389 34.69 10.45 -15.46
CA ILE A 389 35.20 11.76 -15.01
C ILE A 389 34.11 12.84 -15.17
N GLU A 390 33.43 12.88 -16.32
CA GLU A 390 32.35 13.85 -16.56
C GLU A 390 31.18 13.67 -15.58
N VAL A 391 30.75 12.42 -15.33
CA VAL A 391 29.70 12.13 -14.31
C VAL A 391 30.17 12.52 -12.90
N ALA A 392 31.44 12.29 -12.57
CA ALA A 392 32.01 12.71 -11.28
C ALA A 392 32.04 14.24 -11.12
N ILE A 393 32.30 14.99 -12.20
CA ILE A 393 32.23 16.45 -12.23
C ILE A 393 30.78 16.91 -11.99
N ILE A 394 29.80 16.31 -12.67
CA ILE A 394 28.37 16.60 -12.46
C ILE A 394 27.98 16.36 -11.00
N ALA A 395 28.37 15.22 -10.43
CA ALA A 395 28.10 14.89 -9.03
C ALA A 395 28.72 15.94 -8.08
N THR A 396 29.95 16.36 -8.34
CA THR A 396 30.65 17.39 -7.56
C THR A 396 29.96 18.76 -7.63
N LYS A 397 29.46 19.16 -8.81
CA LYS A 397 28.66 20.38 -8.98
C LYS A 397 27.34 20.30 -8.20
N CYS A 398 26.66 19.15 -8.22
CA CYS A 398 25.41 18.93 -7.49
C CYS A 398 25.58 18.98 -5.97
N LEU A 399 26.74 18.55 -5.46
CA LEU A 399 27.05 18.46 -4.03
C LEU A 399 27.66 19.73 -3.42
N ARG A 400 27.64 20.86 -4.13
CA ARG A 400 28.09 22.15 -3.57
C ARG A 400 27.27 22.54 -2.35
N LEU A 401 27.90 23.16 -1.36
CA LEU A 401 27.21 23.57 -0.13
C LEU A 401 26.19 24.67 -0.42
N ASN A 402 26.56 25.67 -1.21
CA ASN A 402 25.68 26.74 -1.65
C ASN A 402 24.78 26.26 -2.80
N GLY A 403 23.47 26.29 -2.61
CA GLY A 403 22.45 25.86 -3.56
C GLY A 403 22.43 26.67 -4.85
N GLU A 404 22.78 27.96 -4.79
CA GLU A 404 22.85 28.83 -5.97
C GLU A 404 23.95 28.39 -6.95
N GLU A 405 25.02 27.79 -6.43
CA GLU A 405 26.12 27.27 -7.24
C GLU A 405 25.83 25.89 -7.84
N ARG A 406 24.75 25.23 -7.41
CA ARG A 406 24.34 23.94 -7.96
C ARG A 406 23.60 24.15 -9.29
N PRO A 407 23.82 23.28 -10.29
CA PRO A 407 23.06 23.33 -11.52
C PRO A 407 21.58 23.00 -11.27
N SER A 408 20.71 23.41 -12.18
CA SER A 408 19.34 22.93 -12.25
C SER A 408 19.29 21.46 -12.68
N MET A 409 18.23 20.73 -12.31
CA MET A 409 18.05 19.35 -12.79
C MET A 409 17.93 19.26 -14.31
N LYS A 410 17.53 20.36 -14.98
CA LYS A 410 17.50 20.43 -16.45
C LYS A 410 18.91 20.44 -17.05
N GLU A 411 19.82 21.22 -16.49
CA GLU A 411 21.23 21.23 -16.90
C GLU A 411 21.88 19.88 -16.64
N VAL A 412 21.62 19.29 -15.47
CA VAL A 412 22.11 17.94 -15.13
C VAL A 412 21.60 16.88 -16.10
N GLU A 413 20.31 16.90 -16.46
CA GLU A 413 19.73 16.01 -17.48
C GLU A 413 20.45 16.17 -18.83
N MET A 414 20.67 17.41 -19.28
CA MET A 414 21.33 17.71 -20.56
C MET A 414 22.79 17.24 -20.57
N GLU A 415 23.56 17.50 -19.50
CA GLU A 415 24.95 17.05 -19.39
C GLU A 415 25.03 15.51 -19.39
N LEU A 416 24.16 14.81 -18.65
CA LEU A 416 24.11 13.35 -18.63
C LEU A 416 23.67 12.75 -19.97
N ASP A 417 22.69 13.36 -20.65
CA ASP A 417 22.26 12.90 -21.97
C ASP A 417 23.34 13.13 -23.05
N ALA A 418 24.13 14.20 -22.92
CA ALA A 418 25.28 14.45 -23.80
C ALA A 418 26.34 13.36 -23.63
N ILE A 419 26.70 12.98 -22.40
CA ILE A 419 27.63 11.87 -22.11
C ILE A 419 27.12 10.58 -22.75
N ARG A 420 25.84 10.24 -22.53
CA ARG A 420 25.21 9.04 -23.11
C ARG A 420 25.24 9.02 -24.65
N LYS A 421 25.23 10.19 -25.30
CA LYS A 421 25.27 10.33 -26.76
C LYS A 421 26.68 10.35 -27.35
N MET A 422 27.73 10.57 -26.55
CA MET A 422 29.13 10.56 -27.03
C MET A 422 29.50 9.22 -27.69
N GLU A 423 28.91 8.11 -27.25
CA GLU A 423 29.07 6.79 -27.88
C GLU A 423 28.59 6.72 -29.34
N LYS A 424 27.61 7.55 -29.73
CA LYS A 424 26.97 7.46 -31.05
C LYS A 424 27.68 8.29 -32.13
N HIS A 425 28.50 9.28 -31.73
CA HIS A 425 29.22 10.16 -32.65
C HIS A 425 30.63 10.50 -32.15
N PRO A 426 31.64 9.64 -32.43
CA PRO A 426 33.03 9.85 -31.99
C PRO A 426 33.73 11.11 -32.56
N TRP A 427 33.13 11.77 -33.56
CA TRP A 427 33.80 12.77 -34.40
C TRP A 427 33.59 14.23 -33.97
N ILE A 428 32.86 14.49 -32.88
CA ILE A 428 32.64 15.84 -32.36
C ILE A 428 33.15 15.93 -30.92
N ASN A 429 34.47 15.95 -30.71
CA ASN A 429 35.10 16.67 -29.59
C ASN A 429 36.63 16.62 -29.68
N LYS A 430 37.21 17.53 -30.46
CA LYS A 430 38.60 17.98 -30.23
C LYS A 430 38.59 18.84 -28.96
N SER A 431 39.00 18.23 -27.85
CA SER A 431 39.91 18.81 -26.84
C SER A 431 39.92 20.34 -26.69
N GLN A 432 38.89 20.95 -26.08
CA GLN A 432 39.02 22.33 -25.56
C GLN A 432 38.37 22.61 -24.19
N ASN A 433 37.50 21.76 -23.61
CA ASN A 433 36.77 22.12 -22.38
C ASN A 433 37.25 21.47 -21.06
N LEU A 434 38.17 20.50 -21.09
CA LEU A 434 38.56 19.78 -19.86
C LEU A 434 39.42 20.63 -18.92
N GLU A 435 40.37 21.39 -19.46
CA GLU A 435 41.30 22.21 -18.67
C GLU A 435 40.59 23.40 -18.00
N GLU A 436 39.71 24.11 -18.72
CA GLU A 436 38.96 25.26 -18.15
C GLU A 436 38.08 24.87 -16.95
N THR A 437 37.46 23.69 -16.98
CA THR A 437 36.59 23.22 -15.89
C THR A 437 37.39 22.89 -14.62
N GLN A 438 38.64 22.44 -14.79
CA GLN A 438 39.55 22.10 -13.69
C GLN A 438 40.13 23.36 -13.02
N TYR A 439 40.37 24.43 -13.80
CA TYR A 439 40.78 25.74 -13.28
C TYR A 439 39.66 26.45 -12.51
N LEU A 440 38.41 26.42 -12.99
CA LEU A 440 37.28 27.10 -12.35
C LEU A 440 36.87 26.51 -10.99
N LEU A 441 37.23 25.25 -10.72
CA LEU A 441 36.97 24.60 -9.42
C LEU A 441 38.02 24.95 -8.35
N HIS A 442 39.21 25.42 -8.75
CA HIS A 442 40.27 25.81 -7.83
C HIS A 442 40.06 27.20 -7.22
N ASP A 443 39.37 28.10 -7.94
CA ASP A 443 39.16 29.51 -7.51
C ASP A 443 38.02 29.70 -6.50
N ALA A 444 37.20 28.68 -6.23
CA ALA A 444 36.06 28.78 -5.30
C ALA A 444 36.42 28.58 -3.80
N SER A 445 37.64 28.95 -3.38
CA SER A 445 38.03 28.97 -1.97
C SER A 445 38.07 30.40 -1.43
N PRO A 446 37.47 30.71 -0.26
CA PRO A 446 37.58 32.04 0.32
C PRO A 446 39.04 32.30 0.71
N SER A 447 39.62 33.34 0.13
CA SER A 447 40.91 33.88 0.52
C SER A 447 40.89 34.23 2.00
N ARG A 448 41.73 33.54 2.79
CA ARG A 448 42.03 33.89 4.17
C ARG A 448 42.68 35.27 4.19
N ILE A 449 41.91 36.30 4.51
CA ILE A 449 42.47 37.61 4.85
C ILE A 449 43.04 37.50 6.26
N TYR A 450 44.37 37.39 6.32
CA TYR A 450 45.15 37.76 7.50
C TYR A 450 45.12 39.28 7.59
N GLU A 451 44.37 39.85 8.52
CA GLU A 451 44.59 41.23 8.95
C GLU A 451 45.49 41.25 10.18
N ARG A 452 46.70 41.77 9.95
CA ARG A 452 47.69 42.16 10.93
C ARG A 452 47.26 43.51 11.49
N GLY A 453 47.14 43.59 12.82
CA GLY A 453 46.64 44.78 13.51
C GLY A 453 47.47 46.04 13.26
N ASP A 454 46.81 47.17 13.42
CA ASP A 454 47.48 48.39 13.84
C ASP A 454 46.62 49.23 14.77
N SER A 455 47.32 49.92 15.67
CA SER A 455 46.77 50.61 16.84
C SER A 455 46.38 52.04 16.49
N SER A 456 45.24 52.53 17.00
CA SER A 456 45.16 53.93 17.44
C SER A 456 43.99 54.19 18.39
N SER A 457 44.33 54.91 19.45
CA SER A 457 43.49 55.48 20.48
C SER A 457 42.59 56.59 19.97
N HIS A 458 41.34 56.67 20.42
CA HIS A 458 40.76 57.92 20.93
C HIS A 458 39.49 57.65 21.78
N GLN A 459 39.50 58.25 22.97
CA GLN A 459 38.37 58.39 23.90
C GLN A 459 37.33 59.37 23.34
N TYR A 460 36.04 59.15 23.60
CA TYR A 460 35.16 60.01 24.43
C TYR A 460 33.70 59.51 24.43
N THR A 461 33.18 59.25 25.64
CA THR A 461 31.81 59.44 26.21
C THR A 461 30.59 58.90 25.45
N GLU A 462 29.88 57.88 25.94
CA GLU A 462 28.97 57.81 27.12
C GLU A 462 27.49 58.03 26.71
N TYR A 463 26.69 56.97 26.76
CA TYR A 463 25.37 56.87 27.39
C TYR A 463 24.91 55.41 27.33
N GLY A 464 24.80 54.79 28.51
CA GLY A 464 24.51 53.37 28.67
C GLY A 464 23.03 53.02 28.79
N TYR A 465 22.75 51.74 28.64
CA TYR A 465 21.87 50.94 29.50
C TYR A 465 22.45 49.52 29.53
N GLY A 466 22.67 49.00 30.73
CA GLY A 466 23.35 47.73 30.98
C GLY A 466 22.43 46.55 31.24
N TYR A 467 23.05 45.37 31.07
CA TYR A 467 22.82 44.06 31.70
C TYR A 467 21.44 43.38 31.59
N ASP A 468 21.40 42.14 31.09
CA ASP A 468 21.63 40.98 31.97
C ASP A 468 21.95 39.69 31.19
N SER A 469 22.74 38.81 31.82
CA SER A 469 23.30 37.56 31.32
C SER A 469 22.90 36.41 32.25
N ILE A 470 22.06 35.47 31.80
CA ILE A 470 21.80 34.18 32.45
C ILE A 470 21.60 33.16 31.31
N LYS A 471 22.56 32.28 31.00
CA LYS A 471 22.73 30.93 31.58
C LYS A 471 21.41 30.18 31.77
N ASP A 472 21.04 29.34 30.79
CA ASP A 472 20.42 28.06 31.08
C ASP A 472 20.76 27.04 29.98
N ARG A 473 21.73 26.17 30.29
CA ARG A 473 21.92 24.90 29.61
C ARG A 473 21.18 23.84 30.43
N VAL A 474 20.05 23.38 29.92
CA VAL A 474 19.44 22.14 30.41
C VAL A 474 19.95 20.98 29.55
N LEU A 475 20.86 20.21 30.13
CA LEU A 475 21.22 18.86 29.70
C LEU A 475 20.04 17.93 30.01
N ILE A 476 19.40 17.37 29.00
CA ILE A 476 18.48 16.24 29.19
C ILE A 476 19.30 14.96 29.07
N ALA A 477 19.36 14.24 30.18
CA ALA A 477 19.99 12.93 30.31
C ALA A 477 19.26 11.89 29.47
N LEU A 478 20.04 11.05 28.79
CA LEU A 478 19.62 9.79 28.19
C LEU A 478 19.33 8.79 29.32
N ASP A 479 18.08 8.38 29.45
CA ASP A 479 17.70 7.26 30.30
C ASP A 479 17.79 5.95 29.52
N ASN A 480 18.53 5.00 30.09
CA ASN A 480 18.66 3.62 29.65
C ASN A 480 17.59 2.80 30.36
N GLY A 481 16.72 2.11 29.63
CA GLY A 481 15.73 1.25 30.28
C GLY A 481 15.08 0.20 29.38
N ARG A 482 15.73 -0.97 29.33
CA ARG A 482 15.22 -2.34 29.09
C ARG A 482 14.51 -2.69 27.78
#